data_AF-A0AAW4YH04-F1
#
_entry.id   AF-A0AAW4YH04-F1
#
_cell.length_a   1.000
_cell.length_b   1.000
_cell.length_c   1.000
_cell.angle_alpha   90.00
_cell.angle_beta   90.00
_cell.angle_gamma   90.00
#
_symmetry.space_group_name_H-M   'P 1'
#
loop_
_entity.id
_entity.type
_entity.pdbx_description
1 polymer ?
#
loop_
_entity_poly.entity_id
_entity_poly.type
_entity_poly.pdbx_seq_one_letter_code
_entity_poly.pdbx_strand_id
1 'polypeptide(L)'
;MFQGLRTNSLFYVLDKGENPNLRIGQVVSVSNPQTKYPAFNNGFTPQPMETVVDVKVKLGDEEVDFKQLPANGQIANDKNLVVSDNKDAMSTEVDAMLRQSKAILESVDYHKRVVDSCEGMLQQLNPQIAKDKEQTEKINKLEGKVSGIEGKIDKMMGWLQQTMSK
;
A
#
# COMPACT_ATOMS: atom_id res chain seq x y z
N MET A 1 -25.41 -15.57 5.01
CA MET A 1 -24.47 -16.64 4.64
C MET A 1 -24.48 -16.80 3.13
N PHE A 2 -23.30 -16.94 2.50
CA PHE A 2 -23.19 -17.02 1.04
C PHE A 2 -23.98 -18.18 0.40
N GLN A 3 -24.09 -19.35 1.05
CA GLN A 3 -24.91 -20.47 0.57
C GLN A 3 -26.42 -20.20 0.56
N GLY A 4 -26.87 -19.23 1.36
CA GLY A 4 -28.29 -18.86 1.49
C GLY A 4 -28.70 -17.72 0.57
N LEU A 5 -27.78 -17.18 -0.23
CA LEU A 5 -28.04 -16.13 -1.19
C LEU A 5 -29.02 -16.63 -2.26
N ARG A 6 -29.96 -15.76 -2.64
CA ARG A 6 -30.93 -16.03 -3.70
C ARG A 6 -30.71 -15.08 -4.85
N THR A 7 -31.24 -15.43 -6.02
CA THR A 7 -31.29 -14.49 -7.15
C THR A 7 -32.00 -13.20 -6.72
N ASN A 8 -31.47 -12.05 -7.14
CA ASN A 8 -31.83 -10.69 -6.74
C ASN A 8 -31.53 -10.31 -5.28
N SER A 9 -30.83 -11.15 -4.50
CA SER A 9 -30.31 -10.72 -3.20
C SER A 9 -29.27 -9.61 -3.37
N LEU A 10 -29.26 -8.64 -2.46
CA LEU A 10 -28.23 -7.60 -2.43
C LEU A 10 -26.87 -8.21 -2.09
N PHE A 11 -25.83 -7.73 -2.76
CA PHE A 11 -24.46 -8.17 -2.57
C PHE A 11 -23.54 -6.96 -2.55
N TYR A 12 -22.72 -6.87 -1.51
CA TYR A 12 -21.84 -5.73 -1.27
C TYR A 12 -20.41 -6.13 -1.63
N VAL A 13 -19.75 -5.31 -2.44
CA VAL A 13 -18.37 -5.52 -2.89
C VAL A 13 -17.57 -4.27 -2.53
N LEU A 14 -16.62 -4.40 -1.62
CA LEU A 14 -15.71 -3.37 -1.19
C LEU A 14 -14.33 -3.66 -1.75
N ASP A 15 -13.85 -2.81 -2.65
CA ASP A 15 -12.44 -2.77 -3.03
C ASP A 15 -11.66 -1.97 -1.97
N LYS A 16 -10.58 -2.55 -1.47
CA LYS A 16 -9.64 -2.03 -0.48
C LYS A 16 -8.29 -1.67 -1.10
N GLY A 17 -8.19 -1.59 -2.42
CA GLY A 17 -7.01 -1.08 -3.12
C GLY A 17 -6.67 0.37 -2.75
N GLU A 18 -5.80 1.00 -3.52
CA GLU A 18 -5.34 2.38 -3.26
C GLU A 18 -6.49 3.39 -3.12
N ASN A 19 -7.61 3.16 -3.82
CA ASN A 19 -8.83 3.93 -3.71
C ASN A 19 -9.99 3.04 -3.27
N PRO A 20 -10.36 3.04 -1.97
CA PRO A 20 -11.44 2.18 -1.50
C PRO A 20 -12.77 2.57 -2.14
N ASN A 21 -13.45 1.59 -2.73
CA ASN A 21 -14.72 1.81 -3.43
C ASN A 21 -15.73 0.71 -3.08
N LEU A 22 -16.97 1.10 -2.82
CA LEU A 22 -18.07 0.20 -2.51
C LEU A 22 -19.03 0.12 -3.70
N ARG A 23 -19.14 -1.06 -4.30
CA ARG A 23 -20.14 -1.40 -5.31
C ARG A 23 -21.23 -2.27 -4.70
N ILE A 24 -22.48 -1.94 -4.99
CA ILE A 24 -23.63 -2.74 -4.57
C ILE A 24 -24.21 -3.40 -5.82
N GLY A 25 -24.32 -4.71 -5.78
CA GLY A 25 -24.86 -5.53 -6.86
C GLY A 25 -26.01 -6.39 -6.42
N GLN A 26 -26.54 -7.13 -7.38
CA GLN A 26 -27.58 -8.13 -7.17
C GLN A 26 -27.07 -9.50 -7.58
N VAL A 27 -27.31 -10.51 -6.76
CA VAL A 27 -26.93 -11.89 -7.06
C VAL A 27 -27.73 -12.40 -8.26
N VAL A 28 -27.05 -12.94 -9.26
CA VAL A 28 -27.66 -13.58 -10.43
C VAL A 28 -27.87 -15.06 -10.15
N SER A 29 -26.82 -15.73 -9.68
CA SER A 29 -26.85 -17.17 -9.38
C SER A 29 -25.83 -17.54 -8.32
N VAL A 30 -26.13 -18.62 -7.59
CA VAL A 30 -25.24 -19.21 -6.58
C VAL A 30 -25.07 -20.69 -6.93
N SER A 31 -23.84 -21.18 -6.92
CA SER A 31 -23.56 -22.60 -7.13
C SER A 31 -23.86 -23.42 -5.87
N ASN A 32 -24.03 -24.74 -6.05
CA ASN A 32 -24.19 -25.64 -4.91
C ASN A 32 -22.90 -25.68 -4.08
N PRO A 33 -22.99 -25.74 -2.73
CA PRO A 33 -21.81 -25.83 -1.87
C PRO A 33 -20.92 -27.01 -2.25
N GLN A 34 -19.66 -26.71 -2.58
CA GLN A 34 -18.63 -27.70 -2.86
C GLN A 34 -17.75 -27.87 -1.63
N THR A 35 -17.55 -29.11 -1.20
CA THR A 35 -16.62 -29.43 -0.13
C THR A 35 -15.19 -29.27 -0.63
N LYS A 36 -14.43 -28.37 -0.01
CA LYS A 36 -13.00 -28.25 -0.22
C LYS A 36 -12.33 -29.39 0.54
N TYR A 37 -12.03 -30.47 -0.17
CA TYR A 37 -11.28 -31.57 0.41
C TYR A 37 -9.85 -31.10 0.69
N PRO A 38 -9.35 -31.18 1.94
CA PRO A 38 -7.92 -31.02 2.16
C PRO A 38 -7.21 -32.10 1.37
N ALA A 39 -6.14 -31.74 0.66
CA ALA A 39 -5.24 -32.73 0.08
C ALA A 39 -4.83 -33.67 1.21
N PHE A 40 -5.07 -34.96 1.03
CA PHE A 40 -4.74 -36.01 1.99
C PHE A 40 -3.24 -35.93 2.30
N ASN A 41 -2.87 -35.19 3.34
CA ASN A 41 -1.54 -35.28 3.93
C ASN A 41 -1.60 -36.43 4.94
N ASN A 42 -0.52 -37.20 5.02
CA ASN A 42 -0.41 -38.54 5.59
C ASN A 42 -0.59 -38.64 7.13
N GLY A 43 -1.40 -37.78 7.75
CA GLY A 43 -1.69 -37.74 9.18
C GLY A 43 -3.19 -37.69 9.43
N PHE A 44 -3.69 -38.66 10.21
CA PHE A 44 -5.09 -38.83 10.61
C PHE A 44 -5.57 -37.74 11.60
N THR A 45 -5.48 -36.47 11.23
CA THR A 45 -6.16 -35.40 11.95
C THR A 45 -7.42 -35.01 11.18
N PRO A 46 -8.62 -35.25 11.71
CA PRO A 46 -9.86 -34.78 11.08
C PRO A 46 -9.84 -33.25 11.07
N GLN A 47 -9.49 -32.66 9.93
CA GLN A 47 -9.65 -31.23 9.73
C GLN A 47 -11.12 -30.92 9.41
N PRO A 48 -11.66 -29.81 9.93
CA PRO A 48 -13.01 -29.37 9.60
C PRO A 48 -13.12 -29.20 8.08
N MET A 49 -14.11 -29.87 7.49
CA MET A 49 -14.40 -29.76 6.07
C MET A 49 -14.91 -28.35 5.77
N GLU A 50 -14.17 -27.58 4.98
CA GLU A 50 -14.63 -26.27 4.51
C GLU A 50 -15.55 -26.46 3.29
N THR A 51 -16.69 -25.78 3.28
CA THR A 51 -17.56 -25.72 2.10
C THR A 51 -17.48 -24.34 1.47
N VAL A 52 -17.41 -24.31 0.14
CA VAL A 52 -17.33 -23.07 -0.64
C VAL A 52 -18.42 -23.03 -1.71
N VAL A 53 -18.81 -21.83 -2.11
CA VAL A 53 -19.80 -21.56 -3.16
C VAL A 53 -19.23 -20.52 -4.12
N ASP A 54 -19.68 -20.59 -5.37
CA ASP A 54 -19.43 -19.56 -6.35
C ASP A 54 -20.69 -18.71 -6.48
N VAL A 55 -20.53 -17.39 -6.47
CA VAL A 55 -21.63 -16.42 -6.53
C VAL A 55 -21.40 -15.50 -7.72
N LYS A 56 -22.36 -15.49 -8.64
CA LYS A 56 -22.41 -14.53 -9.75
C LYS A 56 -23.22 -13.32 -9.33
N VAL A 57 -22.69 -12.12 -9.52
CA VAL A 57 -23.29 -10.87 -9.08
C VAL A 57 -23.29 -9.88 -10.24
N LYS A 58 -24.43 -9.24 -10.46
CA LYS A 58 -24.58 -8.12 -11.40
C LYS A 58 -24.28 -6.81 -10.67
N LEU A 59 -23.20 -6.14 -11.05
CA LEU A 59 -22.73 -4.86 -10.51
C LEU A 59 -22.98 -3.76 -11.54
N GLY A 60 -24.21 -3.26 -11.61
CA GLY A 60 -24.64 -2.33 -12.65
C GLY A 60 -24.87 -3.05 -13.98
N ASP A 61 -24.08 -2.71 -14.99
CA ASP A 61 -24.13 -3.34 -16.33
C ASP A 61 -23.17 -4.54 -16.48
N GLU A 62 -22.29 -4.76 -15.51
CA GLU A 62 -21.31 -5.85 -15.53
C GLU A 62 -21.77 -7.03 -14.65
N GLU A 63 -21.51 -8.26 -15.10
CA GLU A 63 -21.63 -9.46 -14.27
C GLU A 63 -20.23 -9.91 -13.83
N VAL A 64 -20.06 -10.11 -12.53
CA VAL A 64 -18.81 -10.53 -11.90
C VAL A 64 -19.04 -11.83 -11.16
N ASP A 65 -18.15 -12.80 -11.42
CA ASP A 65 -18.15 -14.11 -10.78
C ASP A 65 -17.17 -14.14 -9.61
N PHE A 66 -17.69 -14.33 -8.40
CA PHE A 66 -16.91 -14.56 -7.19
C PHE A 66 -16.82 -16.05 -6.93
N LYS A 67 -15.60 -16.60 -6.95
CA LYS A 67 -15.38 -18.04 -6.79
C LYS A 67 -14.86 -18.37 -5.39
N GLN A 68 -15.15 -19.59 -4.93
CA GLN A 68 -14.64 -20.15 -3.68
C GLN A 68 -15.00 -19.33 -2.42
N LEU A 69 -16.16 -18.67 -2.40
CA LEU A 69 -16.63 -17.97 -1.21
C LEU A 69 -17.02 -18.96 -0.10
N PRO A 70 -16.70 -18.71 1.17
CA PRO A 70 -17.02 -19.63 2.26
C PRO A 70 -18.53 -19.79 2.42
N ALA A 71 -19.10 -20.97 2.18
CA ALA A 71 -20.54 -21.20 2.12
C ALA A 71 -21.28 -20.71 3.39
N ASN A 72 -20.68 -20.95 4.57
CA ASN A 72 -21.22 -20.54 5.87
C ASN A 72 -20.82 -19.10 6.28
N GLY A 73 -19.96 -18.44 5.51
CA GLY A 73 -19.51 -17.07 5.78
C GLY A 73 -20.56 -16.02 5.41
N GLN A 74 -20.52 -14.87 6.09
CA GLN A 74 -21.27 -13.66 5.71
C GLN A 74 -20.37 -12.59 5.07
N ILE A 75 -19.06 -12.74 5.23
CA ILE A 75 -18.03 -11.87 4.71
C ILE A 75 -16.90 -12.74 4.18
N ALA A 76 -16.33 -12.36 3.05
CA ALA A 76 -15.15 -12.99 2.49
C ALA A 76 -14.17 -11.90 2.11
N ASN A 77 -12.90 -12.09 2.46
CA ASN A 77 -11.84 -11.14 2.21
C ASN A 77 -10.78 -11.83 1.34
N ASP A 78 -10.59 -11.30 0.14
CA ASP A 78 -9.61 -11.76 -0.84
C ASP A 78 -8.61 -10.64 -1.13
N LYS A 79 -7.53 -10.58 -0.34
CA LYS A 79 -6.43 -9.60 -0.38
C LYS A 79 -6.88 -8.13 -0.36
N ASN A 80 -7.35 -7.64 -1.50
CA ASN A 80 -7.81 -6.27 -1.71
C ASN A 80 -9.33 -6.18 -1.92
N LEU A 81 -10.06 -7.28 -1.99
CA LEU A 81 -11.49 -7.28 -2.27
C LEU A 81 -12.24 -7.93 -1.11
N VAL A 82 -13.19 -7.22 -0.54
CA VAL A 82 -14.09 -7.76 0.47
C VAL A 82 -15.48 -7.84 -0.10
N VAL A 83 -16.11 -8.99 0.05
CA VAL A 83 -17.50 -9.19 -0.32
C VAL A 83 -18.32 -9.59 0.88
N SER A 84 -19.58 -9.15 0.92
CA SER A 84 -20.53 -9.52 1.96
C SER A 84 -21.94 -9.58 1.43
N ASP A 85 -22.74 -10.49 1.99
CA ASP A 85 -24.17 -10.55 1.79
C ASP A 85 -24.97 -9.74 2.82
N ASN A 86 -24.29 -9.09 3.77
CA ASN A 86 -24.91 -8.34 4.85
C ASN A 86 -24.35 -6.91 4.93
N LYS A 87 -25.25 -5.93 4.98
CA LYS A 87 -24.90 -4.51 5.13
C LYS A 87 -24.15 -4.25 6.43
N ASP A 88 -24.56 -4.88 7.52
CA ASP A 88 -23.97 -4.65 8.84
C ASP A 88 -22.52 -5.14 8.88
N ALA A 89 -22.27 -6.35 8.36
CA ALA A 89 -20.92 -6.90 8.24
C ALA A 89 -20.02 -6.01 7.36
N MET A 90 -20.54 -5.51 6.24
CA MET A 90 -19.81 -4.56 5.40
C MET A 90 -19.52 -3.24 6.12
N SER A 91 -20.49 -2.71 6.88
CA SER A 91 -20.33 -1.46 7.63
C SER A 91 -19.24 -1.59 8.71
N THR A 92 -19.20 -2.73 9.41
CA THR A 92 -18.13 -3.04 10.37
C THR A 92 -16.76 -3.08 9.70
N GLU A 93 -16.65 -3.66 8.50
CA GLU A 93 -15.38 -3.73 7.78
C GLU A 93 -14.88 -2.34 7.35
N VAL A 94 -15.79 -1.50 6.84
CA VAL A 94 -15.46 -0.12 6.44
C VAL A 94 -15.03 0.71 7.65
N ASP A 95 -15.73 0.58 8.79
CA ASP A 95 -15.35 1.28 10.04
C ASP A 95 -13.98 0.82 10.55
N ALA A 96 -13.71 -0.49 10.52
CA ALA A 96 -12.42 -1.05 10.89
C ALA A 96 -11.29 -0.49 10.00
N MET A 97 -11.51 -0.41 8.68
CA MET A 97 -10.55 0.14 7.73
C MET A 97 -10.29 1.64 7.98
N LEU A 98 -11.36 2.41 8.25
CA LEU A 98 -11.26 3.84 8.57
C LEU A 98 -10.47 4.05 9.87
N ARG A 99 -10.73 3.24 10.89
CA ARG A 99 -10.03 3.29 12.17
C ARG A 99 -8.55 2.94 12.04
N GLN A 100 -8.22 1.88 11.29
CA GLN A 100 -6.84 1.50 11.01
C GLN A 100 -6.11 2.62 10.27
N SER A 101 -6.73 3.21 9.26
CA SER A 101 -6.15 4.33 8.49
C SER A 101 -5.87 5.54 9.38
N LYS A 102 -6.79 5.88 10.29
CA LYS A 102 -6.58 6.96 11.27
C LYS A 102 -5.43 6.64 12.22
N ALA A 103 -5.34 5.42 12.73
CA ALA A 103 -4.26 5.00 13.62
C ALA A 103 -2.89 5.04 12.92
N ILE A 104 -2.84 4.66 11.64
CA ILE A 104 -1.62 4.78 10.81
C ILE A 104 -1.25 6.25 10.63
N LEU A 105 -2.22 7.12 10.29
CA LEU A 105 -1.96 8.56 10.15
C LEU A 105 -1.44 9.17 11.45
N GLU A 106 -1.98 8.76 12.60
CA GLU A 106 -1.50 9.20 13.91
C GLU A 106 -0.09 8.69 14.21
N SER A 107 0.27 7.49 13.75
CA SER A 107 1.61 6.93 13.91
C SER A 107 2.63 7.50 12.93
N VAL A 108 2.22 8.23 11.88
CA VAL A 108 3.15 8.88 10.93
C VAL A 108 4.12 9.81 11.66
N ASP A 109 3.63 10.63 12.59
CA ASP A 109 4.48 11.55 13.35
C ASP A 109 5.49 10.81 14.25
N TYR A 110 5.07 9.69 14.84
CA TYR A 110 5.97 8.82 15.60
C TYR A 110 7.04 8.20 14.69
N HIS A 111 6.63 7.60 13.57
CA HIS A 111 7.55 6.98 12.63
C HIS A 111 8.51 7.99 11.99
N LYS A 112 8.07 9.23 11.73
CA LYS A 112 8.97 10.32 11.30
C LYS A 112 10.06 10.61 12.32
N ARG A 113 9.71 10.76 13.60
CA ARG A 113 10.70 10.99 14.67
C ARG A 113 11.66 9.80 14.83
N VAL A 114 11.16 8.58 14.67
CA VAL A 114 11.98 7.37 14.73
C VAL A 114 12.96 7.34 13.56
N VAL A 115 12.53 7.69 12.34
CA VAL A 115 13.42 7.81 11.17
C VAL A 115 14.51 8.84 11.42
N ASP A 116 14.16 10.06 11.85
CA ASP A 116 15.14 11.10 12.19
C ASP A 116 16.15 10.62 13.24
N SER A 117 15.67 9.91 14.27
CA SER A 117 16.52 9.36 15.34
C SER A 117 17.44 8.26 14.81
N CYS A 118 16.92 7.37 13.96
CA CYS A 118 17.69 6.29 13.34
C CYS A 118 18.73 6.82 12.35
N GLU A 119 18.44 7.87 11.59
CA GLU A 119 19.43 8.56 10.75
C GLU A 119 20.57 9.15 11.58
N GLY A 120 20.26 9.78 12.72
CA GLY A 120 21.25 10.27 13.68
C GLY A 120 22.09 9.14 14.29
N MET A 121 21.46 8.02 14.66
CA MET A 121 22.17 6.84 15.18
C MET A 121 23.04 6.18 14.10
N LEU A 122 22.59 6.12 12.85
CA LEU A 122 23.37 5.61 11.72
C LEU A 122 24.60 6.48 11.44
N GLN A 123 24.50 7.80 11.60
CA GLN A 123 25.66 8.71 11.53
C GLN A 123 26.69 8.44 12.64
N GLN A 124 26.22 8.08 13.85
CA GLN A 124 27.11 7.74 14.97
C GLN A 124 27.70 6.32 14.87
N LEU A 125 26.93 5.36 14.38
CA LEU A 125 27.35 3.95 14.21
C LEU A 125 28.25 3.76 13.00
N ASN A 126 28.17 4.62 11.98
CA ASN A 126 28.95 4.48 10.75
C ASN A 126 29.80 5.73 10.43
N PRO A 127 30.92 5.94 11.14
CA PRO A 127 31.82 7.09 10.96
C PRO A 127 32.51 7.18 9.58
N GLN A 128 32.40 6.17 8.71
CA GLN A 128 32.87 6.26 7.32
C GLN A 128 31.92 7.07 6.42
N ILE A 129 30.60 7.01 6.63
CA ILE A 129 29.63 7.74 5.78
C ILE A 129 29.53 9.22 6.17
N ALA A 130 29.75 9.54 7.46
CA ALA A 130 29.79 10.92 7.93
C ALA A 130 30.96 11.71 7.31
N LYS A 131 32.14 11.08 7.19
CA LYS A 131 33.30 11.70 6.53
C LYS A 131 33.09 11.91 5.03
N ASP A 132 32.45 10.98 4.33
CA ASP A 132 32.18 11.12 2.89
C ASP A 132 31.17 12.22 2.60
N LYS A 133 30.08 12.34 3.38
CA LYS A 133 29.13 13.47 3.21
C LYS A 133 29.79 14.82 3.51
N GLU A 134 30.59 14.91 4.56
CA GLU A 134 31.27 16.15 4.93
C GLU A 134 32.41 16.52 3.95
N GLN A 135 33.13 15.54 3.41
CA GLN A 135 34.11 15.78 2.34
C GLN A 135 33.43 16.16 1.02
N THR A 136 32.29 15.56 0.67
CA THR A 136 31.57 15.90 -0.56
C THR A 136 30.98 17.31 -0.49
N GLU A 137 30.42 17.73 0.65
CA GLU A 137 29.97 19.11 0.85
C GLU A 137 31.13 20.11 0.87
N LYS A 138 32.28 19.76 1.47
CA LYS A 138 33.48 20.61 1.44
C LYS A 138 34.09 20.71 0.04
N ILE A 139 34.09 19.63 -0.75
CA ILE A 139 34.54 19.63 -2.15
C ILE A 139 33.62 20.50 -3.00
N ASN A 140 32.29 20.32 -2.95
CA ASN A 140 31.35 21.18 -3.69
C ASN A 140 31.48 22.66 -3.33
N LYS A 141 31.69 22.96 -2.04
CA LYS A 141 31.90 24.35 -1.57
C LYS A 141 33.27 24.90 -1.96
N LEU A 142 34.28 24.05 -2.11
CA LEU A 142 35.60 24.42 -2.63
C LEU A 142 35.57 24.61 -4.14
N GLU A 143 34.93 23.73 -4.91
CA GLU A 143 34.73 23.88 -6.37
C GLU A 143 33.98 25.18 -6.69
N GLY A 144 32.92 25.50 -5.95
CA GLY A 144 32.20 26.77 -6.10
C GLY A 144 33.05 28.00 -5.77
N LYS A 145 33.97 27.90 -4.79
CA LYS A 145 34.91 28.99 -4.46
C LYS A 145 36.06 29.10 -5.47
N VAL A 146 36.56 27.98 -5.99
CA VAL A 146 37.61 27.95 -7.02
C VAL A 146 37.07 28.51 -8.33
N SER A 147 35.88 28.11 -8.76
CA SER A 147 35.19 28.71 -9.91
C SER A 147 34.93 30.21 -9.72
N GLY A 148 34.58 30.63 -8.50
CA GLY A 148 34.45 32.05 -8.15
C GLY A 148 35.77 32.83 -8.13
N ILE A 149 36.90 32.16 -7.90
CA ILE A 149 38.25 32.75 -7.97
C ILE A 149 38.72 32.83 -9.43
N GLU A 150 38.50 31.80 -10.24
CA GLU A 150 38.75 31.81 -11.68
C GLU A 150 38.03 32.98 -12.36
N GLY A 151 36.74 33.17 -12.07
CA GLY A 151 35.98 34.31 -12.59
C GLY A 151 36.47 35.69 -12.10
N LYS A 152 37.14 35.77 -10.95
CA LYS A 152 37.79 37.01 -10.49
C LYS A 152 39.14 37.23 -11.15
N ILE A 153 39.91 36.16 -11.39
CA ILE A 153 41.18 36.21 -12.11
C ILE A 153 40.94 36.60 -13.57
N ASP A 154 39.91 36.07 -14.23
CA ASP A 154 39.52 36.45 -15.59
C ASP A 154 39.12 37.94 -15.67
N LYS A 155 38.36 38.44 -14.69
CA LYS A 155 38.02 39.86 -14.61
C LYS A 155 39.26 40.74 -14.40
N MET A 156 40.20 40.30 -13.58
CA MET A 156 41.43 41.04 -13.30
C MET A 156 42.37 41.04 -14.52
N MET A 157 42.47 39.91 -15.22
CA MET A 157 43.19 39.79 -16.50
C MET A 157 42.54 40.69 -17.56
N GLY A 158 41.21 40.70 -17.65
CA GLY A 158 40.47 41.59 -18.55
C GLY A 158 40.75 43.07 -18.28
N TRP A 159 40.77 43.48 -17.00
CA TRP A 159 41.13 44.86 -16.63
C TRP A 159 42.59 45.19 -16.93
N LEU A 160 43.54 44.30 -16.66
CA LEU A 160 44.95 44.50 -17.01
C LEU A 160 45.15 44.63 -18.52
N GLN A 161 44.48 43.78 -19.32
CA GLN A 161 44.55 43.81 -20.77
C GLN A 161 43.93 45.10 -21.33
N GLN A 162 42.84 45.57 -20.73
CA GLN A 162 42.19 46.84 -21.08
C GLN A 162 43.01 48.07 -20.68
N THR A 163 43.84 47.95 -19.64
CA THR A 163 44.74 49.03 -19.17
C THR A 163 46.06 49.06 -19.96
N MET A 164 46.53 47.92 -20.47
CA MET A 164 47.71 47.85 -21.35
C MET A 164 47.40 48.16 -22.83
N SER A 165 46.12 48.21 -23.22
CA SER A 165 45.68 48.55 -24.59
C SER A 165 45.32 50.04 -24.76
N LYS A 166 45.70 50.89 -23.81
CA LYS A 166 45.64 52.36 -23.87
C LYS A 166 47.05 52.92 -23.78
#